data_AF-A0ABD5BR06-F1
#
_entry.id   AF-A0ABD5BR06-F1
#
_cell.length_a   1.000
_cell.length_b   1.000
_cell.length_c   1.000
_cell.angle_alpha   90.00
_cell.angle_beta   90.00
_cell.angle_gamma   90.00
#
_symmetry.space_group_name_H-M   'P 1'
#
loop_
_entity.id
_entity.type
_entity.pdbx_description
1 polymer ?
#
loop_
_entity_poly.entity_id
_entity_poly.type
_entity_poly.pdbx_seq_one_letter_code
_entity_poly.pdbx_strand_id
1 'polypeptide(L)' 'MLRMYLAKGDAVRVQFSDGTIGTIWAESRSELVFDFPNTERFKREKQAFKKPITPNQK' A
#
# COMPACT_ATOMS: atom_id res chain seq x y z
N MET A 1 -7.82 -14.85 -3.66
CA MET A 1 -8.38 -13.58 -3.16
C MET A 1 -7.67 -13.10 -1.89
N LEU A 2 -7.03 -11.93 -1.95
CA LEU A 2 -6.44 -11.24 -0.80
C LEU A 2 -7.22 -9.94 -0.54
N ARG A 3 -7.66 -9.72 0.70
CA ARG A 3 -8.38 -8.51 1.10
C ARG A 3 -7.57 -7.75 2.16
N MET A 4 -7.41 -6.44 1.98
CA MET A 4 -6.63 -5.60 2.88
C MET A 4 -7.32 -4.27 3.14
N TYR A 5 -7.33 -3.86 4.42
CA TYR A 5 -7.74 -2.52 4.83
C TYR A 5 -6.51 -1.63 4.98
N LEU A 6 -6.46 -0.54 4.22
CA LEU A 6 -5.36 0.42 4.23
C LEU A 6 -5.81 1.73 4.90
N ALA A 7 -4.98 2.24 5.80
CA ALA A 7 -5.14 3.58 6.33
C ALA A 7 -4.48 4.59 5.38
N LYS A 8 -4.87 5.86 5.49
CA LYS A 8 -4.19 6.96 4.79
C LYS A 8 -2.68 6.93 5.12
N GLY A 9 -1.85 6.94 4.08
CA GLY A 9 -0.38 6.86 4.22
C GLY A 9 0.18 5.43 4.28
N ASP A 10 -0.67 4.40 4.23
CA ASP A 10 -0.22 3.02 3.94
C ASP A 10 0.06 2.85 2.44
N ALA A 11 0.92 1.88 2.11
CA ALA A 11 1.19 1.49 0.74
C ALA A 11 1.25 -0.04 0.60
N VAL A 12 0.97 -0.52 -0.61
CA VAL A 12 1.11 -1.92 -1.00
C VAL A 12 2.14 -2.01 -2.11
N ARG A 13 3.22 -2.77 -1.86
CA ARG A 13 4.18 -3.13 -2.91
C ARG A 13 3.73 -4.41 -3.58
N VAL A 14 3.75 -4.39 -4.91
CA VAL A 14 3.38 -5.51 -5.78
C VAL A 14 4.58 -5.86 -6.63
N GLN A 15 5.04 -7.10 -6.56
CA GLN A 15 6.03 -7.64 -7.49
C GLN A 15 5.30 -8.49 -8.52
N PHE A 16 5.33 -8.04 -9.77
CA PHE A 16 4.71 -8.74 -10.89
C PHE A 16 5.61 -9.90 -11.35
N SER A 17 5.03 -10.83 -12.11
CA SER A 17 5.73 -12.03 -12.59
C SER A 17 6.88 -11.74 -13.57
N ASP A 18 6.86 -10.59 -14.23
CA ASP A 18 7.94 -10.09 -15.09
C ASP A 18 9.11 -9.47 -14.29
N GLY A 19 9.01 -9.45 -12.96
CA GLY A 19 9.99 -8.87 -12.05
C GLY A 19 9.80 -7.37 -11.79
N THR A 20 8.88 -6.70 -12.49
CA THR A 20 8.58 -5.28 -12.29
C THR A 20 7.94 -5.06 -10.92
N ILE A 21 8.25 -3.93 -10.27
CA ILE A 21 7.68 -3.57 -8.96
C ILE A 21 6.77 -2.36 -9.12
N GLY A 22 5.50 -2.53 -8.75
CA GLY A 22 4.51 -1.46 -8.63
C GLY A 22 4.22 -1.11 -7.18
N THR A 23 3.77 0.12 -6.94
CA THR A 23 3.30 0.56 -5.61
C THR A 23 1.93 1.20 -5.70
N ILE A 24 1.00 0.73 -4.86
CA ILE A 24 -0.35 1.29 -4.71
C ILE A 24 -0.40 2.11 -3.44
N TRP A 25 -0.86 3.36 -3.56
CA TRP A 25 -0.85 4.35 -2.49
C TRP A 25 -2.26 4.55 -1.94
N ALA A 26 -2.41 4.48 -0.61
CA ALA A 26 -3.67 4.81 0.04
C ALA A 26 -3.68 6.29 0.45
N GLU A 27 -4.30 7.15 -0.36
CA GLU A 27 -4.47 8.58 -0.06
C GLU A 27 -5.61 8.87 0.93
N SER A 28 -6.52 7.90 1.10
CA SER A 28 -7.62 7.88 2.05
C SER A 28 -7.77 6.47 2.64
N ARG A 29 -8.67 6.29 3.62
CA ARG A 29 -8.97 4.96 4.15
C ARG A 29 -9.72 4.17 3.08
N SER A 30 -9.11 3.07 2.63
CA SER A 30 -9.60 2.29 1.49
C SER A 30 -9.58 0.80 1.80
N GLU A 31 -10.57 0.09 1.27
CA GLU A 31 -10.57 -1.36 1.17
C GLU A 31 -10.08 -1.73 -0.22
N LEU A 32 -9.04 -2.56 -0.30
CA LEU A 32 -8.58 -3.13 -1.56
C LEU A 32 -8.80 -4.63 -1.53
N VAL A 33 -9.49 -5.11 -2.56
CA VAL A 33 -9.68 -6.53 -2.85
C VAL A 33 -8.87 -6.83 -4.09
N PHE A 34 -8.01 -7.83 -3.98
CA PHE A 34 -7.25 -8.29 -5.10
C PHE A 34 -7.55 -9.75 -5.39
N ASP A 35 -7.78 -10.03 -6.67
CA ASP A 35 -7.95 -11.37 -7.17
C ASP A 35 -6.85 -11.66 -8.20
N PHE A 36 -5.91 -12.51 -7.80
CA PHE A 36 -4.74 -12.84 -8.61
C PHE A 36 -4.78 -14.33 -8.96
N PRO A 37 -4.53 -14.68 -10.23
CA PRO A 37 -4.58 -16.06 -10.69
C PRO A 37 -3.38 -16.90 -10.22
N ASN A 38 -2.27 -16.27 -9.79
CA ASN A 38 -1.01 -16.93 -9.40
C ASN A 38 -0.45 -16.40 -8.06
N THR A 39 0.58 -17.09 -7.54
CA THR A 39 1.35 -16.73 -6.32
C THR A 39 2.21 -15.48 -6.50
N GLU A 40 1.59 -14.34 -6.73
CA GLU A 40 2.25 -13.04 -6.65
C GLU A 40 2.50 -12.69 -5.17
N ARG A 41 3.68 -12.13 -4.86
CA ARG A 41 4.08 -11.82 -3.49
C ARG A 41 3.67 -10.39 -3.13
N PHE A 42 2.73 -10.27 -2.20
CA PHE A 42 2.29 -8.98 -1.66
C PHE A 42 2.95 -8.69 -0.32
N LYS A 43 3.48 -7.48 -0.17
CA LYS A 43 3.96 -6.97 1.12
C LYS A 43 3.26 -5.68 1.44
N ARG A 44 2.55 -5.66 2.58
CA ARG A 44 1.96 -4.44 3.14
C ARG A 44 3.03 -3.66 3.90
N GLU A 45 3.15 -2.38 3.59
CA GLU A 45 4.00 -1.44 4.33
C GLU A 45 3.09 -0.49 5.13
N LYS A 46 3.02 -0.71 6.45
CA LYS A 46 2.24 0.14 7.36
C LYS A 46 2.96 1.48 7.54
N GLN A 47 2.22 2.59 7.45
CA GLN A 47 2.74 3.94 7.68
C GLN A 47 3.99 4.25 6.83
N ALA A 48 4.03 3.75 5.60
CA ALA A 48 5.16 3.90 4.68
C ALA A 48 5.59 5.37 4.55
N PHE A 49 4.65 6.30 4.68
CA PHE A 49 4.92 7.73 4.76
C PHE A 49 4.14 8.37 5.91
N LYS A 50 4.70 8.34 7.13
CA LYS A 50 4.43 9.42 8.08
C LYS A 50 5.06 10.68 7.49
N LYS A 51 4.25 11.59 6.92
CA LYS A 51 4.69 12.97 6.74
C LYS A 51 5.12 13.45 8.14
N PRO A 52 6.32 14.01 8.33
CA PRO A 52 6.64 14.67 9.59
C PRO A 52 5.54 15.71 9.81
N ILE A 53 4.84 15.59 10.93
CA ILE A 53 3.90 16.62 11.36
C ILE A 53 4.81 17.79 11.71
N THR A 54 4.93 18.77 10.83
CA THR A 54 5.52 20.06 11.20
C THR A 54 4.60 20.62 12.27
N PRO A 55 5.02 20.69 13.55
CA PRO A 55 4.19 21.30 14.58
C PRO A 55 3.98 22.74 14.13
N ASN A 56 2.72 23.19 14.11
CA ASN A 56 2.28 24.53 13.73
C ASN A 56 3.42 25.56 13.85
N GLN A 57 3.93 26.04 12.72
CA GLN A 57 4.68 27.29 12.72
C GLN A 57 3.69 28.36 13.15
N LYS A 58 3.89 28.88 14.38
CA LYS A 58 3.12 29.99 14.96
C LYS A 58 3.27 31.25 14.11
#